data_AF-A0A842K3P6-F1
#
_entry.id   AF-A0A842K3P6-F1
#
_cell.length_a   1.000
_cell.length_b   1.000
_cell.length_c   1.000
_cell.angle_alpha   90.00
_cell.angle_beta   90.00
_cell.angle_gamma   90.00
#
_symmetry.space_group_name_H-M   'P 1'
#
loop_
_entity.id
_entity.type
_entity.pdbx_description
1 polymer ?
#
loop_
_entity_poly.entity_id
_entity_poly.type
_entity_poly.pdbx_seq_one_letter_code
_entity_poly.pdbx_strand_id
1 'polypeptide(L)' 'MSPDDQALLDYARMWAPYGGPRRGDILVEFGMSPAHFYTHLRRILDSRFPVTNKFAPGELVRLHAVVNAQPGLP' A
#
# COMPACT_ATOMS: atom_id res chain seq x y z
N MET A 1 0.62 9.19 -12.06
CA MET A 1 0.86 7.89 -11.42
C MET A 1 2.07 7.29 -12.08
N SER A 2 3.14 7.10 -11.32
CA SER A 2 4.35 6.43 -11.79
C SER A 2 4.13 4.91 -11.85
N PRO A 3 4.83 4.17 -12.70
CA PRO A 3 4.77 2.70 -12.71
C PRO A 3 5.12 2.10 -11.34
N ASP A 4 5.99 2.74 -10.59
CA ASP A 4 6.33 2.39 -9.20
C ASP A 4 5.11 2.47 -8.28
N ASP A 5 4.31 3.54 -8.34
CA ASP A 5 3.10 3.71 -7.53
C ASP A 5 2.11 2.55 -7.72
N GLN A 6 2.00 2.09 -8.97
CA GLN A 6 1.11 1.01 -9.33
C GLN A 6 1.63 -0.35 -8.86
N ALA A 7 2.94 -0.57 -8.91
CA ALA A 7 3.58 -1.78 -8.35
C ALA A 7 3.40 -1.86 -6.83
N LEU A 8 3.55 -0.74 -6.12
CA LEU A 8 3.32 -0.68 -4.67
C LEU A 8 1.88 -1.06 -4.31
N LEU A 9 0.90 -0.50 -5.04
CA LEU A 9 -0.51 -0.78 -4.81
C LEU A 9 -0.90 -2.23 -5.13
N ASP A 10 -0.40 -2.78 -6.25
CA ASP A 10 -0.70 -4.16 -6.64
C ASP A 10 -0.13 -5.15 -5.61
N TYR A 11 1.08 -4.86 -5.13
CA TYR A 11 1.71 -5.62 -4.06
C TYR A 11 0.92 -5.52 -2.74
N ALA A 12 0.56 -4.30 -2.31
CA ALA A 12 -0.27 -4.14 -1.11
C ALA A 12 -1.64 -4.83 -1.24
N ARG A 13 -2.23 -4.84 -2.44
CA ARG A 13 -3.49 -5.55 -2.73
C ARG A 13 -3.34 -7.06 -2.58
N MET A 14 -2.28 -7.64 -3.14
CA MET A 14 -1.99 -9.07 -3.01
C MET A 14 -1.93 -9.51 -1.55
N TRP A 15 -1.35 -8.66 -0.69
CA TRP A 15 -1.16 -8.93 0.72
C TRP A 15 -2.29 -8.42 1.63
N ALA A 16 -3.24 -7.64 1.10
CA ALA A 16 -4.34 -7.06 1.88
C ALA A 16 -5.19 -8.10 2.63
N PRO A 17 -5.51 -9.30 2.08
CA PRO A 17 -6.22 -10.35 2.81
C PRO A 17 -5.45 -10.88 4.03
N TYR A 18 -4.13 -10.74 4.04
CA TYR A 18 -3.24 -11.25 5.08
C TYR A 18 -2.82 -10.18 6.10
N GLY A 19 -3.39 -8.97 6.03
CA GLY A 19 -3.03 -7.85 6.90
C GLY A 19 -1.85 -7.01 6.40
N GLY A 20 -1.42 -7.21 5.16
CA GLY A 20 -0.34 -6.45 4.51
C GLY A 20 0.96 -7.24 4.37
N PRO A 21 1.89 -6.74 3.53
CA PRO A 21 3.14 -7.42 3.26
C PRO A 21 4.07 -7.42 4.48
N ARG A 22 4.91 -8.45 4.63
CA ARG A 22 5.85 -8.53 5.75
C ARG A 22 7.05 -7.62 5.50
N ARG A 23 7.68 -7.19 6.59
CA ARG A 23 8.80 -6.22 6.57
C ARG A 23 9.99 -6.70 5.72
N GLY A 24 10.32 -7.98 5.79
CA GLY A 24 11.43 -8.57 5.03
C GLY A 24 11.16 -8.61 3.53
N ASP A 25 9.93 -8.96 3.15
CA ASP A 25 9.53 -9.04 1.74
C ASP A 25 9.51 -7.65 1.07
N ILE A 26 9.06 -6.61 1.78
CA ILE A 26 9.08 -5.23 1.26
C ILE A 26 10.52 -4.78 0.92
N LEU A 27 11.50 -5.13 1.76
CA LEU A 27 12.89 -4.79 1.53
C LEU A 27 13.48 -5.56 0.34
N VAL A 28 13.11 -6.83 0.17
CA VAL A 28 13.58 -7.66 -0.96
C VAL A 28 12.98 -7.19 -2.28
N GLU A 29 11.68 -6.90 -2.31
CA GLU A 29 10.97 -6.58 -3.55
C GLU A 29 11.20 -5.14 -4.00
N PHE A 30 11.25 -4.19 -3.06
CA PHE A 30 11.29 -2.75 -3.37
C PHE A 30 12.57 -2.06 -2.89
N GLY A 31 13.47 -2.75 -2.19
CA GLY A 31 14.70 -2.15 -1.66
C GLY A 31 14.46 -1.04 -0.63
N MET A 32 13.25 -0.93 -0.06
CA MET A 32 12.88 0.16 0.82
C MET A 32 12.41 -0.32 2.19
N SER A 33 12.45 0.59 3.16
CA SER A 33 11.93 0.30 4.50
C SER A 33 10.40 0.17 4.47
N PRO A 34 9.82 -0.67 5.35
CA PRO A 34 8.36 -0.80 5.46
C PRO A 34 7.68 0.55 5.74
N ALA A 35 8.28 1.40 6.56
CA ALA A 35 7.76 2.74 6.84
C ALA A 35 7.64 3.58 5.56
N HIS A 36 8.68 3.58 4.72
CA HIS A 36 8.64 4.32 3.45
C HIS A 36 7.58 3.77 2.50
N PHE A 37 7.45 2.44 2.42
CA PHE A 37 6.42 1.77 1.63
C PHE A 37 5.01 2.20 2.03
N TYR A 38 4.66 2.11 3.33
CA TYR A 38 3.32 2.46 3.80
C TYR A 38 3.03 3.97 3.75
N THR A 39 4.04 4.83 4.03
CA THR A 39 3.90 6.28 3.84
C THR A 39 3.62 6.62 2.38
N HIS A 40 4.31 5.96 1.45
CA HIS A 40 4.07 6.17 0.02
C HIS A 40 2.67 5.67 -0.38
N LEU A 41 2.28 4.48 0.06
CA LEU A 41 0.94 3.93 -0.19
C LEU A 41 -0.17 4.87 0.30
N ARG A 42 0.01 5.46 1.49
CA ARG A 42 -0.92 6.44 2.04
C ARG A 42 -1.02 7.69 1.18
N ARG A 43 0.11 8.22 0.69
CA ARG A 43 0.11 9.37 -0.24
C ARG A 43 -0.62 9.06 -1.55
N ILE A 44 -0.48 7.84 -2.05
CA ILE A 44 -1.16 7.40 -3.28
C ILE A 44 -2.67 7.25 -3.04
N LEU A 45 -3.08 6.68 -1.90
CA LEU A 45 -4.48 6.52 -1.50
C LEU A 45 -5.16 7.87 -1.16
N ASP A 46 -4.43 8.81 -0.58
CA ASP A 46 -4.91 10.16 -0.24
C ASP A 46 -4.93 11.09 -1.46
N SER A 47 -4.05 10.83 -2.43
CA SER A 47 -4.04 11.55 -3.71
C SER A 47 -5.36 11.36 -4.44
N ARG A 48 -6.05 12.47 -4.71
CA ARG A 48 -7.34 12.55 -5.43
C ARG A 48 -7.31 12.08 -6.89
N PHE A 49 -6.25 11.43 -7.34
CA PHE A 49 -6.23 10.76 -8.64
C PHE A 49 -7.09 9.49 -8.57
N PRO A 50 -7.76 9.08 -9.67
CA PRO A 50 -8.76 8.02 -9.62
C PRO A 50 -8.15 6.61 -9.54
N VAL A 51 -7.32 6.35 -8.51
CA VAL A 51 -7.04 4.98 -8.07
C VAL A 51 -8.34 4.28 -7.66
N THR A 52 -9.30 5.04 -7.12
CA THR A 52 -10.61 4.56 -6.70
C THR A 52 -11.45 3.93 -7.81
N ASN A 53 -11.21 4.28 -9.09
CA ASN A 53 -11.93 3.67 -10.20
C ASN A 53 -11.44 2.25 -10.54
N LYS A 54 -10.22 1.90 -10.11
CA LYS A 54 -9.59 0.61 -10.42
C LYS A 54 -9.78 -0.45 -9.33
N PHE A 55 -10.22 -0.03 -8.15
CA PHE A 55 -10.39 -0.89 -6.98
C PHE A 55 -11.86 -0.97 -6.60
N ALA A 56 -12.31 -2.18 -6.24
CA ALA A 56 -13.62 -2.33 -5.62
C ALA A 56 -13.64 -1.60 -4.26
N PRO A 57 -14.79 -1.06 -3.82
CA PRO A 57 -14.88 -0.32 -2.55
C PRO A 57 -14.41 -1.14 -1.34
N GLY A 58 -14.67 -2.45 -1.32
CA GLY A 58 -14.18 -3.34 -0.26
C GLY A 58 -12.65 -3.52 -0.25
N GLU A 59 -11.99 -3.33 -1.38
CA GLU A 59 -10.54 -3.46 -1.51
C GLU A 59 -9.83 -2.19 -1.01
N LEU A 60 -10.37 -1.02 -1.33
CA LEU A 60 -9.91 0.26 -0.79
C LEU A 60 -10.00 0.30 0.73
N VAL A 61 -11.11 -0.19 1.31
CA VAL A 61 -11.29 -0.26 2.76
C VAL A 61 -10.21 -1.14 3.39
N ARG A 62 -9.88 -2.28 2.77
CA ARG A 62 -8.82 -3.18 3.27
C ARG A 62 -7.44 -2.55 3.17
N LEU A 63 -7.11 -1.92 2.04
CA LEU A 63 -5.84 -1.21 1.86
C LEU A 63 -5.68 -0.10 2.89
N HIS A 64 -6.75 0.67 3.11
CA HIS A 64 -6.76 1.72 4.12
C HIS A 64 -6.63 1.15 5.54
N ALA A 65 -7.30 0.04 5.85
CA ALA A 65 -7.16 -0.65 7.13
C ALA A 65 -5.73 -1.16 7.36
N VAL A 66 -5.11 -1.78 6.34
CA VAL A 66 -3.71 -2.23 6.39
C VAL A 66 -2.78 -1.07 6.68
N VAL A 67 -2.90 0.04 5.95
CA VAL A 67 -2.06 1.23 6.12
C VAL A 67 -2.21 1.82 7.53
N ASN A 68 -3.43 1.88 8.08
CA ASN A 68 -3.66 2.39 9.44
C ASN A 68 -3.25 1.41 10.55
N ALA A 69 -3.19 0.11 10.27
CA ALA A 69 -2.84 -0.92 11.25
C ALA A 69 -1.33 -1.08 11.46
N GLN A 70 -0.48 -0.44 10.65
CA GLN A 70 0.98 -0.57 10.79
C GLN A 70 1.54 0.38 11.86
N PRO A 71 2.08 -0.16 12.97
CA PRO A 71 2.66 0.66 14.02
C PRO A 71 4.01 1.23 13.57
N GLY A 72 4.22 2.54 13.79
CA GLY A 72 5.48 3.21 13.50
C GLY A 72 5.54 3.98 12.17
N LEU A 73 4.39 4.33 11.58
CA LEU A 73 4.38 5.53 10.74
C LEU A 73 4.67 6.74 11.66
N PRO A 74 5.59 7.64 11.26
CA PRO A 74 5.78 8.90 11.98
C PRO A 74 4.51 9.76 11.98
#